data_AF-A0A970DI71-F1
#
_entry.id   AF-A0A970DI71-F1
#
_cell.length_a   1.000
_cell.length_b   1.000
_cell.length_c   1.000
_cell.angle_alpha   90.00
_cell.angle_beta   90.00
_cell.angle_gamma   90.00
#
_symmetry.space_group_name_H-M   'P 1'
#
loop_
_entity.id
_entity.type
_entity.pdbx_description
1 polymer ?
#
loop_
_entity_poly.entity_id
_entity_poly.type
_entity_poly.pdbx_seq_one_letter_code
_entity_poly.pdbx_strand_id
1 'polypeptide(L)'
;MKNEFAGAINQFGLTFRQYRLLLSMQRLLVEDDIKREIDQDKINLKRLWLEEWEGKVLKTIDESSADRSFISDMTALQQEIDIEKKSLQMSNLPLYLILLELCLFTPYYPLNSSRDKEYMTLKIASFKTSYNIMLEKFSKFLGIDKNMVKVFQESYKKSVTAISGKTQSVLVGMVIGAIIVAITAGFAAPAIAVLFAAEGLTGAAAIASGLAALGGGAIAAGGLGMAGGIAVIVSGGALLGVGCGAGIGSLLQASPDFALTQAAKLEVVIREIIFLCQKDVRMIQEIIKEQRAAICKLEDELLELRISDEENKEKIKNLEKSISYLKKALERYQNIYMEANKNV
;
A
#
# COMPACT_ATOMS: atom_id res chain seq x y z
N MET A 1 -22.09 -16.54 -8.04
CA MET A 1 -21.31 -15.83 -9.07
C MET A 1 -21.10 -14.35 -8.78
N LYS A 2 -21.98 -13.36 -9.06
CA LYS A 2 -21.67 -11.93 -8.76
C LYS A 2 -21.32 -11.65 -7.28
N ASN A 3 -21.90 -12.39 -6.34
CA ASN A 3 -21.62 -12.26 -4.89
C ASN A 3 -20.32 -12.94 -4.42
N GLU A 4 -19.75 -13.88 -5.18
CA GLU A 4 -18.46 -14.50 -4.82
C GLU A 4 -17.29 -13.62 -5.28
N PHE A 5 -17.42 -12.94 -6.43
CA PHE A 5 -16.40 -12.03 -6.97
C PHE A 5 -16.14 -10.79 -6.09
N ALA A 6 -17.17 -10.24 -5.44
CA ALA A 6 -16.98 -9.17 -4.45
C ALA A 6 -16.26 -9.66 -3.18
N GLY A 7 -16.34 -10.96 -2.89
CA GLY A 7 -15.74 -11.58 -1.70
C GLY A 7 -14.22 -11.69 -1.75
N ALA A 8 -13.63 -11.86 -2.94
CA ALA A 8 -12.18 -12.01 -3.11
C ALA A 8 -11.44 -10.67 -2.89
N ILE A 9 -11.94 -9.58 -3.46
CA ILE A 9 -11.35 -8.22 -3.34
C ILE A 9 -11.50 -7.69 -1.91
N ASN A 10 -12.61 -8.01 -1.22
CA ASN A 10 -12.81 -7.66 0.18
C ASN A 10 -11.75 -8.24 1.13
N GLN A 11 -11.08 -9.35 0.76
CA GLN A 11 -10.04 -9.97 1.59
C GLN A 11 -8.70 -9.23 1.54
N PHE A 12 -8.53 -8.35 0.56
CA PHE A 12 -7.32 -7.53 0.38
C PHE A 12 -7.42 -6.18 1.08
N GLY A 13 -8.59 -5.79 1.60
CA GLY A 13 -8.77 -4.58 2.40
C GLY A 13 -8.51 -4.82 3.89
N LEU A 14 -7.88 -3.86 4.57
CA LEU A 14 -7.91 -3.79 6.04
C LEU A 14 -9.22 -3.16 6.55
N THR A 15 -9.75 -3.66 7.66
CA THR A 15 -10.81 -2.94 8.39
C THR A 15 -10.26 -1.64 8.99
N PHE A 16 -11.14 -0.72 9.38
CA PHE A 16 -10.71 0.52 10.06
C PHE A 16 -9.82 0.23 11.28
N ARG A 17 -10.21 -0.76 12.09
CA ARG A 17 -9.46 -1.16 13.27
C ARG A 17 -8.07 -1.72 12.92
N GLN A 18 -8.00 -2.58 11.90
CA GLN A 18 -6.73 -3.12 11.40
C GLN A 18 -5.83 -2.03 10.82
N TYR A 19 -6.41 -1.06 10.11
CA TYR A 19 -5.66 0.07 9.57
C TYR A 19 -5.12 0.98 10.69
N ARG A 20 -5.91 1.22 11.74
CA ARG A 20 -5.45 1.92 12.95
C ARG A 20 -4.27 1.20 13.63
N LEU A 21 -4.31 -0.14 13.69
CA LEU A 21 -3.17 -0.94 14.20
C LEU A 21 -1.91 -0.70 13.37
N LEU A 22 -2.01 -0.79 12.03
CA LEU A 22 -0.90 -0.50 11.11
C LEU A 22 -0.32 0.89 11.35
N LEU A 23 -1.16 1.92 11.37
CA LEU A 23 -0.75 3.31 11.58
C LEU A 23 -0.09 3.52 12.95
N SER A 24 -0.64 2.92 14.01
CA SER A 24 -0.06 2.99 15.36
C SER A 24 1.32 2.33 15.41
N MET A 25 1.49 1.20 14.71
CA MET A 25 2.79 0.52 14.60
C MET A 25 3.81 1.33 13.77
N GLN A 26 3.39 1.98 12.69
CA GLN A 26 4.24 2.90 11.91
C GLN A 26 4.71 4.09 12.76
N ARG A 27 3.80 4.69 13.54
CA ARG A 27 4.11 5.76 14.50
C ARG A 27 5.19 5.32 15.49
N LEU A 28 5.03 4.13 16.08
CA LEU A 28 5.98 3.55 17.03
C LEU A 28 7.36 3.25 16.40
N LEU A 29 7.41 2.85 15.12
CA LEU A 29 8.68 2.71 14.38
C LEU A 29 9.43 4.04 14.29
N VAL A 30 8.71 5.13 14.03
CA VAL A 30 9.30 6.47 13.94
C VAL A 30 9.73 6.98 15.31
N GLU A 31 8.93 6.74 16.35
CA GLU A 31 9.31 7.09 17.73
C GLU A 31 10.57 6.34 18.20
N ASP A 32 10.71 5.05 17.88
CA ASP A 32 11.92 4.29 18.19
C ASP A 32 13.13 4.83 17.44
N ASP A 33 12.96 5.24 16.18
CA ASP A 33 14.05 5.88 15.44
C ASP A 33 14.46 7.22 16.05
N ILE A 34 13.50 8.06 16.45
CA ILE A 34 13.76 9.32 17.15
C ILE A 34 14.51 9.08 18.46
N LYS A 35 14.12 8.07 19.24
CA LYS A 35 14.78 7.71 20.52
C LYS A 35 16.23 7.26 20.34
N ARG A 36 16.60 6.79 19.15
CA ARG A 36 17.95 6.29 18.83
C ARG A 36 18.82 7.32 18.13
N GLU A 37 18.25 8.43 17.65
CA GLU A 37 18.99 9.52 17.05
C GLU A 37 19.80 10.26 18.13
N ILE A 38 21.02 10.67 17.78
CA ILE A 38 21.94 11.37 18.70
C ILE A 38 22.01 12.86 18.32
N ASP A 39 21.86 13.15 17.03
CA ASP A 39 21.90 14.49 16.48
C ASP A 39 20.62 15.26 16.85
N GLN A 40 20.76 16.29 17.68
CA GLN A 40 19.63 17.03 18.24
C GLN A 40 18.79 17.74 17.17
N ASP A 41 19.42 18.23 16.10
CA ASP A 41 18.71 18.88 15.00
C ASP A 41 17.89 17.86 14.22
N LYS A 42 18.44 16.67 13.97
CA LYS A 42 17.69 15.56 13.37
C LYS A 42 16.59 15.05 14.28
N ILE A 43 16.80 14.97 15.59
CA ILE A 43 15.75 14.61 16.56
C ILE A 43 14.57 15.58 16.40
N ASN A 44 14.86 16.88 16.41
CA ASN A 44 13.83 17.93 16.30
C ASN A 44 13.09 17.83 14.96
N LEU A 45 13.82 17.66 13.85
CA LEU A 45 13.21 17.55 12.53
C LEU A 45 12.39 16.26 12.35
N LYS A 46 12.83 15.13 12.90
CA LYS A 46 12.07 13.88 12.92
C LYS A 46 10.79 13.97 13.74
N ARG A 47 10.82 14.70 14.87
CA ARG A 47 9.63 14.98 15.69
C ARG A 47 8.63 15.86 14.93
N LEU A 48 9.10 16.92 14.28
CA LEU A 48 8.25 17.77 13.42
C LEU A 48 7.60 16.96 12.29
N TRP A 49 8.38 16.09 11.64
CA TRP A 49 7.83 15.19 10.63
C TRP A 49 6.74 14.28 11.19
N LEU A 50 6.97 13.69 12.37
CA LEU A 50 6.01 12.80 13.02
C LEU A 50 4.73 13.55 13.41
N GLU A 51 4.83 14.74 13.99
CA GLU A 51 3.68 15.59 14.36
C GLU A 51 2.86 15.98 13.12
N GLU A 52 3.52 16.39 12.03
CA GLU A 52 2.84 16.70 10.77
C GLU A 52 2.17 15.46 10.18
N TRP A 53 2.85 14.31 10.20
CA TRP A 53 2.34 13.04 9.70
C TRP A 53 1.08 12.63 10.49
N GLU A 54 1.16 12.63 11.82
CA GLU A 54 0.03 12.32 12.71
C GLU A 54 -1.15 13.25 12.44
N GLY A 55 -0.91 14.57 12.44
CA GLY A 55 -1.97 15.56 12.24
C GLY A 55 -2.69 15.42 10.90
N LYS A 56 -1.99 14.98 9.85
CA LYS A 56 -2.59 14.77 8.54
C LYS A 56 -3.26 13.38 8.42
N VAL A 57 -2.70 12.31 9.02
CA VAL A 57 -3.34 10.98 9.07
C VAL A 57 -4.67 11.06 9.82
N LEU A 58 -4.70 11.75 10.96
CA LEU A 58 -5.90 11.90 11.78
C LEU A 58 -7.02 12.69 11.08
N LYS A 59 -6.69 13.62 10.18
CA LYS A 59 -7.68 14.32 9.33
C LYS A 59 -8.28 13.42 8.25
N THR A 60 -7.57 12.36 7.87
CA THR A 60 -8.00 11.40 6.83
C THR A 60 -8.91 10.32 7.42
N ILE A 61 -8.82 10.10 8.74
CA ILE A 61 -9.68 9.21 9.52
C ILE A 61 -10.95 10.00 9.93
N ASP A 62 -12.12 9.55 9.44
CA ASP A 62 -13.42 10.23 9.55
C ASP A 62 -13.74 10.80 10.96
N GLU A 63 -14.33 12.00 10.98
CA GLU A 63 -14.71 12.75 12.18
C GLU A 63 -15.82 12.05 13.00
N SER A 64 -16.55 11.10 12.42
CA SER A 64 -17.66 10.42 13.10
C SER A 64 -17.25 9.31 14.08
N SER A 65 -15.99 8.87 14.08
CA SER A 65 -15.53 7.75 14.90
C SER A 65 -15.04 8.18 16.29
N ALA A 66 -15.49 7.49 17.35
CA ALA A 66 -15.16 7.80 18.75
C ALA A 66 -13.73 7.43 19.17
N ASP A 67 -12.95 6.80 18.29
CA ASP A 67 -11.66 6.17 18.61
C ASP A 67 -10.54 6.65 17.66
N ARG A 68 -10.41 7.98 17.54
CA ARG A 68 -9.48 8.65 16.60
C ARG A 68 -8.02 8.68 17.06
N SER A 69 -7.64 8.01 18.15
CA SER A 69 -6.28 8.13 18.68
C SER A 69 -5.38 6.99 18.22
N PHE A 70 -4.09 7.28 18.05
CA PHE A 70 -3.08 6.25 17.90
C PHE A 70 -2.94 5.45 19.20
N ILE A 71 -2.60 4.17 19.08
CA ILE A 71 -2.26 3.34 20.23
C ILE A 71 -0.77 3.54 20.52
N SER A 72 -0.49 4.38 21.52
CA SER A 72 0.88 4.82 21.84
C SER A 72 1.63 3.89 22.80
N ASP A 73 0.91 3.05 23.55
CA ASP A 73 1.50 2.12 24.51
C ASP A 73 1.65 0.71 23.91
N MET A 74 2.81 0.08 24.15
CA MET A 74 3.12 -1.26 23.63
C MET A 74 2.23 -2.36 24.23
N THR A 75 1.78 -2.20 25.47
CA THR A 75 0.89 -3.17 26.13
C THR A 75 -0.53 -3.03 25.59
N ALA A 76 -1.03 -1.80 25.47
CA ALA A 76 -2.32 -1.51 24.85
C ALA A 76 -2.36 -1.99 23.38
N LEU A 77 -1.27 -1.79 22.64
CA LEU A 77 -1.14 -2.28 21.27
C LEU A 77 -1.25 -3.81 21.21
N GLN A 78 -0.53 -4.52 22.10
CA GLN A 78 -0.60 -5.97 22.18
C GLN A 78 -2.03 -6.44 22.48
N GLN A 79 -2.73 -5.78 23.42
CA GLN A 79 -4.12 -6.12 23.77
C GLN A 79 -5.07 -5.95 22.58
N GLU A 80 -4.98 -4.83 21.85
CA GLU A 80 -5.81 -4.59 20.66
C GLU A 80 -5.53 -5.62 19.56
N ILE A 81 -4.26 -5.98 19.35
CA ILE A 81 -3.88 -7.05 18.42
C ILE A 81 -4.44 -8.40 18.87
N ASP A 82 -4.40 -8.72 20.16
CA ASP A 82 -4.94 -9.99 20.68
C ASP A 82 -6.47 -10.07 20.54
N ILE A 83 -7.18 -8.95 20.68
CA ILE A 83 -8.62 -8.89 20.41
C ILE A 83 -8.88 -9.06 18.91
N GLU A 84 -8.10 -8.41 18.04
CA GLU A 84 -8.23 -8.58 16.58
C GLU A 84 -7.92 -10.01 16.14
N LYS A 85 -6.90 -10.66 16.71
CA LYS A 85 -6.61 -12.07 16.43
C LYS A 85 -7.77 -12.99 16.80
N LYS A 86 -8.54 -12.67 17.84
CA LYS A 86 -9.73 -13.44 18.23
C LYS A 86 -10.94 -13.17 17.33
N SER A 87 -11.03 -11.99 16.71
CA SER A 87 -12.11 -11.67 15.76
C SER A 87 -11.86 -12.26 14.37
N LEU A 88 -10.60 -12.55 14.03
CA LEU A 88 -10.22 -13.22 12.78
C LEU A 88 -10.64 -14.69 12.81
N GLN A 89 -11.76 -15.01 12.17
CA GLN A 89 -12.30 -16.37 12.12
C GLN A 89 -11.51 -17.29 11.15
N MET A 90 -11.48 -16.94 9.86
CA MET A 90 -11.09 -17.86 8.78
C MET A 90 -9.74 -17.54 8.13
N SER A 91 -9.18 -16.33 8.32
CA SER A 91 -7.95 -15.93 7.65
C SER A 91 -7.13 -14.95 8.48
N ASN A 92 -5.84 -15.26 8.63
CA ASN A 92 -4.84 -14.36 9.21
C ASN A 92 -4.27 -13.37 8.20
N LEU A 93 -4.78 -13.34 6.95
CA LEU A 93 -4.29 -12.47 5.88
C LEU A 93 -4.12 -11.01 6.33
N PRO A 94 -5.07 -10.37 7.05
CA PRO A 94 -4.90 -8.99 7.48
C PRO A 94 -3.66 -8.75 8.35
N LEU A 95 -3.29 -9.70 9.20
CA LEU A 95 -2.10 -9.59 10.06
C LEU A 95 -0.81 -9.64 9.24
N TYR A 96 -0.78 -10.52 8.22
CA TYR A 96 0.36 -10.60 7.30
C TYR A 96 0.47 -9.34 6.44
N LEU A 97 -0.66 -8.77 5.99
CA LEU A 97 -0.69 -7.51 5.25
C LEU A 97 -0.15 -6.34 6.10
N ILE A 98 -0.55 -6.26 7.38
CA ILE A 98 0.00 -5.26 8.31
C ILE A 98 1.53 -5.43 8.42
N LEU A 99 2.03 -6.66 8.62
CA LEU A 99 3.46 -6.90 8.72
C LEU A 99 4.21 -6.56 7.43
N LEU A 100 3.65 -6.90 6.26
CA LEU A 100 4.22 -6.56 4.96
C LEU A 100 4.36 -5.05 4.82
N GLU A 101 3.31 -4.27 5.11
CA GLU A 101 3.38 -2.82 5.03
C GLU A 101 4.37 -2.22 6.03
N LEU A 102 4.48 -2.77 7.24
CA LEU A 102 5.51 -2.34 8.18
C LEU A 102 6.93 -2.61 7.65
N CYS A 103 7.14 -3.74 6.97
CA CYS A 103 8.44 -4.07 6.36
C CYS A 103 8.81 -3.16 5.19
N LEU A 104 7.81 -2.58 4.51
CA LEU A 104 7.98 -1.72 3.34
C LEU A 104 7.88 -0.22 3.68
N PHE A 105 7.46 0.12 4.89
CA PHE A 105 7.34 1.48 5.36
C PHE A 105 8.71 2.16 5.45
N THR A 106 8.82 3.32 4.81
CA THR A 106 10.02 4.17 4.85
C THR A 106 9.59 5.58 5.26
N PRO A 107 9.86 6.03 6.51
CA PRO A 107 9.44 7.34 7.00
C PRO A 107 10.26 8.48 6.38
N TYR A 108 9.92 9.71 6.76
CA TYR A 108 10.58 10.95 6.32
C TYR A 108 10.42 11.29 4.84
N TYR A 109 9.36 10.76 4.24
CA TYR A 109 8.94 11.16 2.90
C TYR A 109 8.26 12.54 2.92
N PRO A 110 8.22 13.25 1.77
CA PRO A 110 7.51 14.51 1.62
C PRO A 110 6.06 14.42 2.08
N LEU A 111 5.63 15.38 2.90
CA LEU A 111 4.26 15.46 3.41
C LEU A 111 3.45 16.56 2.71
N ASN A 112 3.95 17.16 1.63
CA ASN A 112 3.45 18.41 1.07
C ASN A 112 3.57 19.56 2.09
N SER A 113 4.75 19.65 2.69
CA SER A 113 5.15 20.65 3.68
C SER A 113 6.20 21.59 3.09
N SER A 114 6.28 22.82 3.62
CA SER A 114 7.39 23.74 3.28
C SER A 114 8.76 23.16 3.65
N ARG A 115 8.79 22.17 4.56
CA ARG A 115 9.98 21.48 5.05
C ARG A 115 10.31 20.17 4.32
N ASP A 116 9.60 19.83 3.24
CA ASP A 116 9.78 18.53 2.54
C ASP A 116 11.24 18.29 2.11
N LYS A 117 11.95 19.34 1.68
CA LYS A 117 13.38 19.25 1.34
C LYS A 117 14.22 18.83 2.54
N GLU A 118 13.92 19.36 3.73
CA GLU A 118 14.60 19.00 4.98
C GLU A 118 14.26 17.55 5.37
N TYR A 119 12.98 17.17 5.30
CA TYR A 119 12.53 15.81 5.62
C TYR A 119 13.21 14.74 4.76
N MET A 120 13.36 14.99 3.46
CA MET A 120 14.04 14.05 2.55
C MET A 120 15.53 13.85 2.85
N THR A 121 16.15 14.71 3.65
CA THR A 121 17.54 14.50 4.10
C THR A 121 17.65 13.51 5.25
N LEU A 122 16.56 13.28 5.98
CA LEU A 122 16.52 12.38 7.11
C LEU A 122 16.67 10.94 6.65
N LYS A 123 17.41 10.18 7.46
CA LYS A 123 17.52 8.73 7.35
C LYS A 123 17.15 8.14 8.70
N ILE A 124 16.67 6.91 8.68
CA ILE A 124 16.52 6.09 9.88
C ILE A 124 17.89 6.10 10.59
N ALA A 125 17.92 6.62 11.82
CA ALA A 125 19.12 6.76 12.66
C ALA A 125 19.78 5.41 12.91
N SER A 126 18.96 4.37 13.08
CA SER A 126 19.47 3.04 13.34
C SER A 126 19.91 2.33 12.07
N PHE A 127 21.10 1.72 12.13
CA PHE A 127 21.54 0.70 11.18
C PHE A 127 20.40 -0.33 11.00
N LYS A 128 20.22 -0.84 9.77
CA LYS A 128 19.14 -1.75 9.35
C LYS A 128 18.75 -2.83 10.38
N THR A 129 19.69 -3.25 11.23
CA THR A 129 19.51 -4.18 12.34
C THR A 129 18.49 -3.72 13.40
N SER A 130 18.51 -2.48 13.91
CA SER A 130 17.60 -2.12 15.03
C SER A 130 16.16 -1.88 14.58
N TYR A 131 15.98 -1.31 13.39
CA TYR A 131 14.66 -1.24 12.75
C TYR A 131 14.06 -2.64 12.55
N ASN A 132 14.89 -3.59 12.11
CA ASN A 132 14.48 -4.99 12.00
C ASN A 132 14.14 -5.63 13.35
N ILE A 133 14.82 -5.28 14.45
CA ILE A 133 14.46 -5.77 15.80
C ILE A 133 13.04 -5.35 16.19
N MET A 134 12.64 -4.11 15.89
CA MET A 134 11.28 -3.66 16.15
C MET A 134 10.25 -4.38 15.26
N LEU A 135 10.56 -4.57 13.97
CA LEU A 135 9.72 -5.37 13.07
C LEU A 135 9.58 -6.82 13.54
N GLU A 136 10.66 -7.45 14.02
CA GLU A 136 10.63 -8.79 14.61
C GLU A 136 9.75 -8.82 15.87
N LYS A 137 9.78 -7.77 16.71
CA LYS A 137 8.88 -7.66 17.86
C LYS A 137 7.42 -7.58 17.41
N PHE A 138 7.11 -6.75 16.41
CA PHE A 138 5.77 -6.62 15.86
C PHE A 138 5.28 -7.90 15.18
N SER A 139 6.15 -8.64 14.48
CA SER A 139 5.78 -9.94 13.92
C SER A 139 5.29 -10.91 15.00
N LYS A 140 5.97 -10.94 16.16
CA LYS A 140 5.55 -11.76 17.31
C LYS A 140 4.21 -11.33 17.87
N PHE A 141 3.97 -10.02 17.98
CA PHE A 141 2.69 -9.47 18.43
C PHE A 141 1.55 -9.95 17.53
N LEU A 142 1.77 -9.87 16.21
CA LEU A 142 0.85 -10.35 15.18
C LEU A 142 0.72 -11.89 15.13
N GLY A 143 1.54 -12.64 15.87
CA GLY A 143 1.55 -14.11 15.84
C GLY A 143 2.18 -14.69 14.57
N ILE A 144 3.09 -13.96 13.94
CA ILE A 144 3.79 -14.32 12.71
C ILE A 144 5.26 -14.65 13.04
N ASP A 145 5.82 -15.65 12.36
CA ASP A 145 7.24 -16.02 12.52
C ASP A 145 8.13 -14.83 12.14
N LYS A 146 9.11 -14.52 13.00
CA LYS A 146 10.01 -13.37 12.80
C LYS A 146 10.81 -13.42 11.50
N ASN A 147 11.07 -14.62 10.97
CA ASN A 147 11.78 -14.78 9.70
C ASN A 147 10.98 -14.20 8.53
N MET A 148 9.65 -14.06 8.66
CA MET A 148 8.81 -13.44 7.63
C MET A 148 9.19 -11.99 7.34
N VAL A 149 9.75 -11.26 8.31
CA VAL A 149 10.29 -9.90 8.07
C VAL A 149 11.34 -9.92 6.96
N LYS A 150 12.30 -10.84 7.06
CA LYS A 150 13.36 -11.01 6.06
C LYS A 150 12.80 -11.53 4.74
N VAL A 151 11.88 -12.50 4.78
CA VAL A 151 11.22 -13.04 3.59
C VAL A 151 10.50 -11.94 2.83
N PHE A 152 9.67 -11.13 3.47
CA PHE A 152 8.95 -10.03 2.83
C PHE A 152 9.89 -9.00 2.21
N GLN A 153 10.91 -8.56 2.96
CA GLN A 153 11.89 -7.61 2.45
C GLN A 153 12.63 -8.16 1.20
N GLU A 154 13.08 -9.42 1.24
CA GLU A 154 13.82 -10.03 0.14
C GLU A 154 12.93 -10.36 -1.08
N SER A 155 11.75 -10.92 -0.85
CA SER A 155 10.80 -11.28 -1.91
C SER A 155 10.27 -10.04 -2.62
N TYR A 156 9.97 -8.96 -1.88
CA TYR A 156 9.61 -7.68 -2.49
C TYR A 156 10.75 -7.13 -3.37
N LYS A 157 11.97 -7.12 -2.86
CA LYS A 157 13.17 -6.65 -3.59
C LYS A 157 13.42 -7.47 -4.86
N LYS A 158 13.23 -8.78 -4.79
CA LYS A 158 13.32 -9.71 -5.94
C LYS A 158 12.22 -9.43 -6.95
N SER A 159 10.97 -9.25 -6.49
CA SER A 159 9.83 -8.97 -7.35
C SER A 159 9.99 -7.64 -8.10
N VAL A 160 10.36 -6.54 -7.41
CA VAL A 160 10.65 -5.25 -8.06
C VAL A 160 11.73 -5.39 -9.13
N THR A 161 12.81 -6.12 -8.83
CA THR A 161 13.91 -6.35 -9.78
C THR A 161 13.43 -7.13 -11.01
N ALA A 162 12.65 -8.18 -10.79
CA ALA A 162 12.14 -9.04 -11.86
C ALA A 162 11.12 -8.34 -12.76
N ILE A 163 10.17 -7.58 -12.18
CA ILE A 163 9.14 -6.87 -12.94
C ILE A 163 9.75 -5.68 -13.69
N SER A 164 10.62 -4.90 -13.04
CA SER A 164 11.24 -3.73 -13.67
C SER A 164 12.33 -4.07 -14.67
N GLY A 165 13.01 -5.21 -14.51
CA GLY A 165 14.22 -5.56 -15.25
C GLY A 165 15.45 -4.72 -14.88
N LYS A 166 15.41 -3.96 -13.77
CA LYS A 166 16.50 -3.07 -13.32
C LYS A 166 17.03 -3.48 -11.95
N THR A 167 18.34 -3.45 -11.77
CA THR A 167 19.00 -3.82 -10.51
C THR A 167 18.90 -2.72 -9.44
N GLN A 168 18.10 -3.00 -8.41
CA GLN A 168 17.95 -2.47 -7.03
C GLN A 168 18.45 -1.10 -6.54
N SER A 169 19.46 -0.41 -7.09
CA SER A 169 20.01 0.78 -6.41
C SER A 169 19.18 2.06 -6.56
N VAL A 170 18.36 2.17 -7.60
CA VAL A 170 17.61 3.41 -7.93
C VAL A 170 16.13 3.33 -7.59
N LEU A 171 15.53 2.13 -7.65
CA LEU A 171 14.08 1.98 -7.58
C LEU A 171 13.52 1.85 -6.15
N VAL A 172 14.18 1.11 -5.26
CA VAL A 172 13.62 0.84 -3.90
C VAL A 172 13.87 2.02 -2.94
N GLY A 173 14.67 3.02 -3.35
CA GLY A 173 14.98 4.21 -2.56
C GLY A 173 13.81 5.21 -2.50
N MET A 174 13.78 6.00 -1.41
CA MET A 174 12.91 7.12 -1.01
C MET A 174 11.75 7.55 -1.92
N VAL A 175 11.93 7.66 -3.24
CA VAL A 175 10.93 8.12 -4.22
C VAL A 175 9.72 7.18 -4.33
N ILE A 176 9.94 5.86 -4.40
CA ILE A 176 8.84 4.89 -4.51
C ILE A 176 8.06 4.78 -3.20
N GLY A 177 8.77 4.73 -2.06
CA GLY A 177 8.17 4.76 -0.73
C GLY A 177 7.37 6.05 -0.50
N ALA A 178 7.91 7.21 -0.89
CA ALA A 178 7.23 8.49 -0.74
C ALA A 178 5.89 8.57 -1.47
N ILE A 179 5.81 8.10 -2.72
CA ILE A 179 4.56 8.15 -3.51
C ILE A 179 3.48 7.28 -2.86
N ILE A 180 3.84 6.07 -2.44
CA ILE A 180 2.87 5.11 -1.89
C ILE A 180 2.43 5.54 -0.51
N VAL A 181 3.36 5.97 0.34
CA VAL A 181 2.99 6.39 1.68
C VAL A 181 2.28 7.75 1.65
N ALA A 182 2.57 8.64 0.68
CA ALA A 182 1.74 9.82 0.43
C ALA A 182 0.33 9.43 -0.04
N ILE A 183 0.15 8.39 -0.85
CA ILE A 183 -1.18 7.92 -1.25
C ILE A 183 -1.90 7.25 -0.06
N THR A 184 -1.27 6.32 0.65
CA THR A 184 -1.92 5.60 1.78
C THR A 184 -2.20 6.52 2.96
N ALA A 185 -1.36 7.51 3.22
CA ALA A 185 -1.60 8.47 4.29
C ALA A 185 -2.57 9.61 3.89
N GLY A 186 -3.04 9.67 2.64
CA GLY A 186 -3.96 10.70 2.14
C GLY A 186 -3.29 12.03 1.74
N PHE A 187 -1.97 12.05 1.58
CA PHE A 187 -1.12 13.23 1.37
C PHE A 187 -0.68 13.51 -0.06
N ALA A 188 -1.03 12.68 -1.04
CA ALA A 188 -0.82 13.06 -2.44
C ALA A 188 -1.81 14.15 -2.88
N ALA A 189 -2.01 15.19 -2.06
CA ALA A 189 -3.07 16.18 -2.13
C ALA A 189 -3.10 16.96 -3.46
N PRO A 190 -2.00 17.50 -4.02
CA PRO A 190 -2.07 18.23 -5.28
C PRO A 190 -2.30 17.29 -6.46
N ALA A 191 -1.62 16.14 -6.51
CA ALA A 191 -1.80 15.18 -7.60
C ALA A 191 -3.18 14.50 -7.53
N ILE A 192 -3.62 14.07 -6.33
CA ILE A 192 -4.94 13.46 -6.12
C ILE A 192 -6.06 14.47 -6.32
N ALA A 193 -5.93 15.71 -5.85
CA ALA A 193 -6.95 16.74 -6.07
C ALA A 193 -7.01 17.23 -7.52
N VAL A 194 -5.86 17.35 -8.22
CA VAL A 194 -5.81 17.77 -9.63
C VAL A 194 -6.26 16.64 -10.57
N LEU A 195 -5.97 15.37 -10.23
CA LEU A 195 -6.32 14.21 -11.07
C LEU A 195 -7.70 13.62 -10.76
N PHE A 196 -8.23 13.82 -9.54
CA PHE A 196 -9.41 13.08 -9.04
C PHE A 196 -10.44 13.91 -8.26
N ALA A 197 -10.40 15.24 -8.37
CA ALA A 197 -11.55 16.06 -8.01
C ALA A 197 -12.72 15.68 -8.92
N ALA A 198 -13.86 15.27 -8.35
CA ALA A 198 -15.11 15.41 -9.09
C ALA A 198 -15.30 16.90 -9.41
N GLU A 199 -15.89 17.21 -10.58
CA GLU A 199 -16.04 18.58 -11.05
C GLU A 199 -16.66 19.47 -9.95
N GLY A 200 -15.97 20.56 -9.58
CA GLY A 200 -16.41 21.50 -8.55
C GLY A 200 -15.92 21.21 -7.12
N LEU A 201 -15.21 20.11 -6.86
CA LEU A 201 -14.59 19.85 -5.54
C LEU A 201 -13.17 20.41 -5.46
N THR A 202 -12.83 21.00 -4.31
CA THR A 202 -11.49 21.53 -4.01
C THR A 202 -11.05 21.12 -2.61
N GLY A 203 -9.74 21.18 -2.34
CA GLY A 203 -9.19 20.92 -1.01
C GLY A 203 -9.44 19.48 -0.51
N ALA A 204 -9.78 19.33 0.77
CA ALA A 204 -9.94 18.02 1.42
C ALA A 204 -11.00 17.13 0.78
N ALA A 205 -12.06 17.71 0.19
CA ALA A 205 -13.14 16.95 -0.41
C ALA A 205 -12.77 16.34 -1.78
N ALA A 206 -11.90 17.01 -2.55
CA ALA A 206 -11.31 16.46 -3.79
C ALA A 206 -10.31 15.33 -3.51
N ILE A 207 -9.57 15.47 -2.42
CA ILE A 207 -8.69 14.41 -1.92
C ILE A 207 -9.53 13.21 -1.49
N ALA A 208 -10.63 13.45 -0.77
CA ALA A 208 -11.55 12.42 -0.33
C ALA A 208 -12.20 11.64 -1.47
N SER A 209 -12.69 12.36 -2.49
CA SER A 209 -13.24 11.74 -3.70
C SER A 209 -12.17 10.96 -4.45
N GLY A 210 -10.94 11.48 -4.51
CA GLY A 210 -9.82 10.80 -5.13
C GLY A 210 -9.42 9.52 -4.43
N LEU A 211 -9.27 9.50 -3.11
CA LEU A 211 -8.97 8.28 -2.34
C LEU A 211 -10.13 7.27 -2.39
N ALA A 212 -11.38 7.74 -2.41
CA ALA A 212 -12.54 6.87 -2.65
C ALA A 212 -12.52 6.28 -4.08
N ALA A 213 -12.14 7.05 -5.09
CA ALA A 213 -12.01 6.61 -6.49
C ALA A 213 -10.79 5.73 -6.75
N LEU A 214 -9.67 5.96 -6.05
CA LEU A 214 -8.50 5.08 -5.99
C LEU A 214 -8.83 3.73 -5.34
N GLY A 215 -9.84 3.71 -4.47
CA GLY A 215 -10.45 2.51 -3.93
C GLY A 215 -11.41 1.77 -4.88
N GLY A 216 -11.77 2.37 -6.02
CA GLY A 216 -12.29 1.76 -7.26
C GLY A 216 -13.52 0.81 -7.25
N GLY A 217 -13.95 0.23 -6.13
CA GLY A 217 -14.94 -0.85 -6.17
C GLY A 217 -15.14 -1.69 -4.90
N ALA A 218 -14.85 -1.18 -3.70
CA ALA A 218 -15.25 -1.86 -2.45
C ALA A 218 -16.67 -1.48 -2.01
N ILE A 219 -17.64 -1.56 -2.92
CA ILE A 219 -18.99 -1.96 -2.50
C ILE A 219 -18.85 -3.41 -2.02
N ALA A 220 -18.63 -3.62 -0.71
CA ALA A 220 -19.26 -4.69 0.05
C ALA A 220 -18.87 -4.79 1.54
N ALA A 221 -17.84 -4.08 2.05
CA ALA A 221 -17.54 -4.09 3.49
C ALA A 221 -17.87 -2.74 4.17
N GLY A 222 -19.12 -2.29 4.09
CA GLY A 222 -19.70 -1.42 5.11
C GLY A 222 -19.57 0.11 4.99
N GLY A 223 -19.37 0.69 3.79
CA GLY A 223 -19.58 2.15 3.59
C GLY A 223 -18.50 3.09 4.17
N LEU A 224 -17.23 2.66 4.18
CA LEU A 224 -16.12 3.33 4.88
C LEU A 224 -15.47 4.55 4.17
N GLY A 225 -15.99 5.02 3.03
CA GLY A 225 -15.44 6.20 2.34
C GLY A 225 -13.93 6.11 2.04
N MET A 226 -13.18 7.19 2.31
CA MET A 226 -11.72 7.29 2.10
C MET A 226 -10.93 6.18 2.79
N ALA A 227 -11.35 5.78 3.99
CA ALA A 227 -10.66 4.75 4.77
C ALA A 227 -10.71 3.39 4.09
N GLY A 228 -11.82 3.08 3.40
CA GLY A 228 -11.95 1.86 2.61
C GLY A 228 -11.03 1.83 1.38
N GLY A 229 -10.85 2.98 0.71
CA GLY A 229 -9.96 3.07 -0.46
C GLY A 229 -8.48 2.94 -0.11
N ILE A 230 -8.05 3.55 0.99
CA ILE A 230 -6.68 3.42 1.52
C ILE A 230 -6.39 1.97 1.92
N ALA A 231 -7.35 1.31 2.57
CA ALA A 231 -7.17 -0.03 3.09
C ALA A 231 -6.97 -1.10 2.00
N VAL A 232 -7.46 -0.87 0.77
CA VAL A 232 -7.24 -1.76 -0.38
C VAL A 232 -5.85 -1.58 -1.02
N ILE A 233 -5.25 -0.39 -0.89
CA ILE A 233 -3.89 -0.11 -1.41
C ILE A 233 -2.81 -0.85 -0.60
N VAL A 234 -3.04 -1.05 0.70
CA VAL A 234 -2.12 -1.74 1.64
C VAL A 234 -1.70 -3.13 1.14
N SER A 235 -2.52 -3.81 0.35
CA SER A 235 -2.25 -5.20 -0.06
C SER A 235 -1.87 -5.37 -1.53
N GLY A 236 -1.74 -4.29 -2.29
CA GLY A 236 -1.66 -4.36 -3.75
C GLY A 236 -3.01 -4.64 -4.44
N GLY A 237 -4.10 -4.76 -3.67
CA GLY A 237 -5.46 -4.97 -4.18
C GLY A 237 -5.99 -3.81 -5.03
N ALA A 238 -5.37 -2.63 -4.98
CA ALA A 238 -5.73 -1.49 -5.83
C ALA A 238 -5.52 -1.77 -7.34
N LEU A 239 -4.75 -2.81 -7.68
CA LEU A 239 -4.60 -3.26 -9.07
C LEU A 239 -5.60 -4.37 -9.46
N LEU A 240 -6.47 -4.78 -8.53
CA LEU A 240 -7.42 -5.88 -8.70
C LEU A 240 -8.85 -5.34 -8.64
N GLY A 241 -9.58 -5.53 -9.74
CA GLY A 241 -11.01 -5.26 -9.81
C GLY A 241 -11.48 -4.73 -11.15
N VAL A 242 -12.76 -4.99 -11.42
CA VAL A 242 -13.51 -4.50 -12.59
C VAL A 242 -13.67 -2.96 -12.60
N GLY A 243 -13.11 -2.26 -11.63
CA GLY A 243 -13.13 -0.81 -11.51
C GLY A 243 -11.75 -0.26 -11.17
N CYS A 244 -10.77 -0.42 -12.07
CA CYS A 244 -9.83 0.69 -12.26
C CYS A 244 -10.67 1.90 -12.68
N GLY A 245 -11.30 2.58 -11.72
CA GLY A 245 -11.99 3.83 -12.00
C GLY A 245 -10.97 4.83 -12.52
N ALA A 246 -11.45 5.94 -13.10
CA ALA A 246 -10.59 7.04 -13.60
C ALA A 246 -9.46 7.43 -12.62
N GLY A 247 -9.70 7.23 -11.32
CA GLY A 247 -8.73 7.16 -10.21
C GLY A 247 -7.41 6.43 -10.51
N ILE A 248 -7.47 5.10 -10.58
CA ILE A 248 -6.26 4.27 -10.70
C ILE A 248 -5.60 4.51 -12.07
N GLY A 249 -6.39 4.64 -13.13
CA GLY A 249 -5.90 4.94 -14.49
C GLY A 249 -5.02 6.19 -14.51
N SER A 250 -5.46 7.30 -13.93
CA SER A 250 -4.66 8.54 -13.96
C SER A 250 -3.42 8.48 -13.06
N LEU A 251 -3.41 7.70 -11.96
CA LEU A 251 -2.18 7.46 -11.20
C LEU A 251 -1.16 6.66 -12.01
N LEU A 252 -1.61 5.66 -12.76
CA LEU A 252 -0.76 4.85 -13.62
C LEU A 252 -0.24 5.66 -14.83
N GLN A 253 -1.00 6.66 -15.28
CA GLN A 253 -0.56 7.66 -16.26
C GLN A 253 0.43 8.68 -15.66
N ALA A 254 0.36 8.97 -14.36
CA ALA A 254 1.27 9.91 -13.69
C ALA A 254 2.55 9.23 -13.16
N SER A 255 2.48 7.98 -12.72
CA SER A 255 3.57 7.28 -12.05
C SER A 255 3.58 5.77 -12.36
N PRO A 256 4.43 5.34 -13.31
CA PRO A 256 4.64 3.91 -13.58
C PRO A 256 5.23 3.14 -12.39
N ASP A 257 5.92 3.84 -11.50
CA ASP A 257 6.54 3.23 -10.33
C ASP A 257 5.51 2.84 -9.25
N PHE A 258 4.33 3.48 -9.26
CA PHE A 258 3.17 3.02 -8.50
C PHE A 258 2.72 1.63 -8.98
N ALA A 259 2.55 1.45 -10.30
CA ALA A 259 2.17 0.17 -10.91
C ALA A 259 3.14 -0.95 -10.52
N LEU A 260 4.44 -0.66 -10.67
CA LEU A 260 5.49 -1.60 -10.34
C LEU A 260 5.44 -2.05 -8.89
N THR A 261 5.26 -1.11 -7.97
CA THR A 261 5.31 -1.42 -6.56
C THR A 261 4.09 -2.18 -6.11
N GLN A 262 2.90 -1.73 -6.51
CA GLN A 262 1.67 -2.42 -6.14
C GLN A 262 1.67 -3.84 -6.73
N ALA A 263 2.19 -4.02 -7.94
CA ALA A 263 2.37 -5.34 -8.53
C ALA A 263 3.40 -6.19 -7.76
N ALA A 264 4.52 -5.59 -7.33
CA ALA A 264 5.51 -6.31 -6.54
C ALA A 264 5.00 -6.71 -5.15
N LYS A 265 4.25 -5.84 -4.48
CA LYS A 265 3.58 -6.14 -3.21
C LYS A 265 2.59 -7.29 -3.39
N LEU A 266 1.75 -7.21 -4.42
CA LEU A 266 0.77 -8.24 -4.70
C LEU A 266 1.43 -9.60 -5.02
N GLU A 267 2.57 -9.62 -5.73
CA GLU A 267 3.35 -10.85 -5.92
C GLU A 267 3.78 -11.47 -4.59
N VAL A 268 4.26 -10.66 -3.65
CA VAL A 268 4.66 -11.12 -2.32
C VAL A 268 3.47 -11.69 -1.56
N VAL A 269 2.30 -11.04 -1.64
CA VAL A 269 1.08 -11.56 -1.01
C VAL A 269 0.69 -12.93 -1.61
N ILE A 270 0.68 -13.04 -2.95
CA ILE A 270 0.37 -14.30 -3.64
C ILE A 270 1.35 -15.40 -3.24
N ARG A 271 2.66 -15.11 -3.31
CA ARG A 271 3.71 -16.11 -3.10
C ARG A 271 3.86 -16.49 -1.63
N GLU A 272 4.06 -15.52 -0.77
CA GLU A 272 4.49 -15.76 0.62
C GLU A 272 3.32 -15.97 1.57
N ILE A 273 2.14 -15.40 1.28
CA ILE A 273 0.98 -15.47 2.18
C ILE A 273 -0.06 -16.47 1.65
N ILE A 274 -0.59 -16.25 0.44
CA ILE A 274 -1.71 -17.04 -0.09
C ILE A 274 -1.24 -18.44 -0.48
N PHE A 275 -0.14 -18.54 -1.22
CA PHE A 275 0.39 -19.83 -1.64
C PHE A 275 1.06 -20.59 -0.48
N LEU A 276 2.06 -19.99 0.17
CA LEU A 276 2.88 -20.69 1.15
C LEU A 276 2.22 -20.85 2.53
N CYS A 277 1.48 -19.84 3.02
CA CYS A 277 0.85 -19.93 4.34
C CYS A 277 -0.59 -20.48 4.29
N GLN A 278 -1.37 -20.15 3.25
CA GLN A 278 -2.79 -20.50 3.20
C GLN A 278 -3.14 -21.65 2.26
N LYS A 279 -2.28 -21.91 1.26
CA LYS A 279 -2.50 -22.90 0.17
C LYS A 279 -3.82 -22.68 -0.58
N ASP A 280 -4.31 -21.44 -0.66
CA ASP A 280 -5.56 -21.13 -1.35
C ASP A 280 -5.31 -20.88 -2.84
N VAL A 281 -5.23 -21.98 -3.59
CA VAL A 281 -5.02 -21.95 -5.05
C VAL A 281 -6.17 -21.24 -5.79
N ARG A 282 -7.39 -21.25 -5.25
CA ARG A 282 -8.55 -20.59 -5.87
C ARG A 282 -8.42 -19.08 -5.80
N MET A 283 -7.97 -18.55 -4.66
CA MET A 283 -7.71 -17.13 -4.50
C MET A 283 -6.64 -16.63 -5.49
N ILE A 284 -5.61 -17.44 -5.77
CA ILE A 284 -4.61 -17.11 -6.80
C ILE A 284 -5.24 -17.02 -8.20
N GLN A 285 -6.14 -17.94 -8.56
CA GLN A 285 -6.85 -17.89 -9.85
C GLN A 285 -7.71 -16.62 -9.98
N GLU A 286 -8.41 -16.24 -8.91
CA GLU A 286 -9.24 -15.05 -8.88
C GLU A 286 -8.41 -13.79 -9.07
N ILE A 287 -7.27 -13.67 -8.37
CA ILE A 287 -6.33 -12.56 -8.55
C ILE A 287 -5.83 -12.47 -9.99
N ILE A 288 -5.43 -13.59 -10.59
CA ILE A 288 -4.98 -13.63 -11.99
C ILE A 288 -6.09 -13.14 -12.93
N LYS A 289 -7.35 -13.54 -12.69
CA LYS A 289 -8.50 -13.14 -13.50
C LYS A 289 -8.78 -11.64 -13.37
N GLU A 290 -8.80 -11.11 -12.14
CA GLU A 290 -9.04 -9.69 -11.89
C GLU A 290 -7.91 -8.81 -12.44
N GLN A 291 -6.66 -9.21 -12.29
CA GLN A 291 -5.51 -8.50 -12.85
C GLN A 291 -5.55 -8.47 -14.39
N ARG A 292 -5.97 -9.57 -15.04
CA ARG A 292 -6.19 -9.59 -16.50
C ARG A 292 -7.26 -8.59 -16.92
N ALA A 293 -8.39 -8.59 -16.23
CA ALA A 293 -9.48 -7.65 -16.52
C ALA A 293 -9.04 -6.19 -16.35
N ALA A 294 -8.27 -5.89 -15.30
CA ALA A 294 -7.69 -4.57 -15.07
C ALA A 294 -6.74 -4.15 -16.19
N ILE A 295 -5.85 -5.04 -16.64
CA ILE A 295 -4.93 -4.77 -17.76
C ILE A 295 -5.69 -4.45 -19.04
N CYS A 296 -6.72 -5.23 -19.39
CA CYS A 296 -7.51 -4.97 -20.61
C CYS A 296 -8.14 -3.56 -20.59
N LYS A 297 -8.67 -3.13 -19.45
CA LYS A 297 -9.25 -1.78 -19.31
C LYS A 297 -8.22 -0.67 -19.49
N LEU A 298 -7.01 -0.86 -18.94
CA LEU A 298 -5.93 0.11 -19.10
C LEU A 298 -5.43 0.16 -20.55
N GLU A 299 -5.50 -0.96 -21.28
CA GLU A 299 -5.21 -1.00 -22.72
C GLU A 299 -6.27 -0.25 -23.54
N ASP A 300 -7.55 -0.34 -23.16
CA ASP A 300 -8.63 0.44 -23.75
C ASP A 300 -8.43 1.95 -23.48
N GLU A 301 -8.14 2.35 -22.23
CA GLU A 301 -7.79 3.75 -21.89
C GLU A 301 -6.57 4.26 -22.68
N LEU A 302 -5.56 3.42 -22.84
CA LEU A 302 -4.37 3.77 -23.61
C LEU A 302 -4.72 4.00 -25.09
N LEU A 303 -5.62 3.22 -25.65
CA LEU A 303 -6.10 3.37 -27.02
C LEU A 303 -6.89 4.68 -27.17
N GLU A 304 -7.79 5.00 -26.23
CA GLU A 304 -8.53 6.26 -26.22
C GLU A 304 -7.59 7.47 -26.15
N LEU A 305 -6.58 7.45 -25.26
CA LEU A 305 -5.59 8.51 -25.14
C LEU A 305 -4.75 8.72 -26.41
N ARG A 306 -4.48 7.65 -27.16
CA ARG A 306 -3.76 7.74 -28.45
C ARG A 306 -4.62 8.33 -29.56
N ILE A 307 -5.94 8.18 -29.49
CA ILE A 307 -6.88 8.76 -30.45
C ILE A 307 -7.10 10.25 -30.17
N SER A 308 -7.08 10.68 -28.91
CA SER A 308 -7.40 12.04 -28.48
C SER A 308 -6.25 13.07 -28.54
N ASP A 309 -5.36 12.98 -29.55
CA ASP A 309 -4.30 13.96 -29.92
C ASP A 309 -2.95 14.01 -29.13
N GLU A 310 -1.90 14.55 -29.78
CA GLU A 310 -0.45 14.45 -29.44
C GLU A 310 0.01 15.05 -28.08
N GLU A 311 -0.81 15.86 -27.38
CA GLU A 311 -0.41 16.51 -26.13
C GLU A 311 -0.27 15.53 -24.94
N ASN A 312 -0.78 14.30 -25.07
CA ASN A 312 -0.72 13.27 -24.02
C ASN A 312 0.51 12.34 -24.10
N LYS A 313 1.56 12.67 -24.86
CA LYS A 313 2.76 11.82 -25.06
C LYS A 313 3.35 11.26 -23.76
N GLU A 314 3.42 12.06 -22.70
CA GLU A 314 3.94 11.62 -21.40
C GLU A 314 3.00 10.63 -20.69
N LYS A 315 1.69 10.92 -20.65
CA LYS A 315 0.67 10.03 -20.07
C LYS A 315 0.61 8.70 -20.78
N ILE A 316 0.66 8.71 -22.12
CA ILE A 316 0.70 7.52 -22.98
C ILE A 316 1.93 6.67 -22.62
N LYS A 317 3.12 7.27 -22.62
CA LYS A 317 4.38 6.58 -22.29
C LYS A 317 4.35 5.99 -20.88
N ASN A 318 3.81 6.72 -19.91
CA ASN A 318 3.70 6.27 -18.54
C ASN A 318 2.71 5.11 -18.41
N LEU A 319 1.53 5.21 -19.02
CA LEU A 319 0.52 4.16 -19.00
C LEU A 319 0.99 2.89 -19.71
N GLU A 320 1.68 3.02 -20.86
CA GLU A 320 2.35 1.89 -21.54
C GLU A 320 3.33 1.17 -20.62
N LYS A 321 4.14 1.94 -19.89
CA LYS A 321 5.12 1.39 -18.95
C LYS A 321 4.43 0.71 -17.76
N SER A 322 3.36 1.31 -17.23
CA SER A 322 2.51 0.74 -16.18
C SER A 322 1.91 -0.60 -16.63
N ILE A 323 1.28 -0.65 -17.80
CA ILE A 323 0.71 -1.88 -18.39
C ILE A 323 1.80 -2.94 -18.58
N SER A 324 3.00 -2.55 -19.03
CA SER A 324 4.13 -3.47 -19.18
C SER A 324 4.52 -4.13 -17.86
N TYR A 325 4.59 -3.37 -16.76
CA TYR A 325 4.86 -3.91 -15.44
C TYR A 325 3.76 -4.87 -14.98
N LEU A 326 2.49 -4.51 -15.18
CA LEU A 326 1.36 -5.35 -14.79
C LEU A 326 1.32 -6.67 -15.56
N LYS A 327 1.64 -6.65 -16.87
CA LYS A 327 1.75 -7.88 -17.69
C LYS A 327 2.86 -8.80 -17.20
N LYS A 328 4.05 -8.25 -16.92
CA LYS A 328 5.17 -9.03 -16.36
C LYS A 328 4.83 -9.63 -15.01
N ALA A 329 4.16 -8.86 -14.14
CA ALA A 329 3.71 -9.37 -12.85
C ALA A 329 2.66 -10.49 -13.02
N LEU A 330 1.71 -10.32 -13.93
CA LEU A 330 0.69 -11.32 -14.24
C LEU A 330 1.29 -12.66 -14.70
N GLU A 331 2.33 -12.64 -15.55
CA GLU A 331 3.07 -13.84 -15.94
C GLU A 331 3.69 -14.55 -14.71
N ARG A 332 4.24 -13.77 -13.77
CA ARG A 332 4.81 -14.32 -12.53
C ARG A 332 3.74 -14.92 -11.62
N TYR A 333 2.57 -14.31 -11.53
CA TYR A 333 1.43 -14.85 -10.77
C TYR A 333 0.98 -16.19 -11.35
N GLN A 334 0.91 -16.29 -12.68
CA GLN A 334 0.58 -17.54 -13.37
C GLN A 334 1.61 -18.63 -13.08
N ASN A 335 2.91 -18.29 -13.05
CA ASN A 335 3.94 -19.26 -12.66
C ASN A 335 3.76 -19.78 -11.23
N ILE A 336 3.42 -18.90 -10.27
CA ILE A 336 3.09 -19.32 -8.89
C ILE A 336 1.88 -20.25 -8.88
N TYR A 337 0.83 -19.91 -9.62
CA TYR A 337 -0.36 -20.75 -9.74
C TYR A 337 -0.02 -22.15 -10.31
N MET A 338 0.81 -22.21 -11.35
CA MET A 338 1.26 -23.48 -11.94
C MET A 338 2.14 -24.29 -10.99
N GLU A 339 3.00 -23.65 -10.20
CA GLU A 339 3.76 -24.29 -9.12
C GLU A 339 2.81 -24.86 -8.05
N ALA A 340 1.78 -24.10 -7.67
CA ALA A 340 0.82 -24.52 -6.67
C ALA A 340 -0.02 -25.72 -7.12
N ASN A 341 -0.50 -25.71 -8.36
CA ASN A 341 -1.36 -26.76 -8.92
C ASN A 341 -0.62 -28.09 -9.17
N LYS A 342 0.72 -28.08 -9.22
CA LYS A 342 1.53 -29.32 -9.30
C LYS A 342 1.75 -30.00 -7.96
N ASN A 343 1.50 -29.29 -6.85
CA ASN A 343 1.75 -29.75 -5.48
C ASN A 343 0.46 -30.11 -4.72
N VAL A 344 -0.69 -30.12 -5.41
CA VAL A 344 -2.01 -30.57 -4.92
C VAL A 344 -2.29 -31.96 -5.48
#